data_AF-A0A8T6F0K9-F1
#
_entry.id   AF-A0A8T6F0K9-F1
#
_cell.length_a   1.000
_cell.length_b   1.000
_cell.length_c   1.000
_cell.angle_alpha   90.00
_cell.angle_beta   90.00
_cell.angle_gamma   90.00
#
_symmetry.space_group_name_H-M   'P 1'
#
loop_
_entity.id
_entity.type
_entity.pdbx_description
1 polymer ?
#
loop_
_entity_poly.entity_id
_entity_poly.type
_entity_poly.pdbx_seq_one_letter_code
_entity_poly.pdbx_strand_id
1 'polypeptide(L)'
;PAPTATPAPTSAPASTPDHPYDPNNTMWRIFSTTDQTFEALELALDDAVAANDVSQVPIIVEIMRFSGAPAVMDAYREALVSLTGQDFWLDPPAWNAAMEWLGPRRDEFPPPSEYLDWKVNILGLIDPRMAAFFTAAPGSERIDLTEAVWGGVRTDGIPDLQFAPTLTPDEADYLEPRDRVFGVSINGEHRAYPLRIMNPHEMANDRLGGEPIALAY
;
A
#
# COMPACT_ATOMS: atom_id res chain seq x y z
N PRO A 1 35.44 1.90 -38.19
CA PRO A 1 34.09 2.47 -38.40
C PRO A 1 33.09 1.34 -38.73
N ALA A 2 32.35 0.90 -37.71
CA ALA A 2 31.27 -0.09 -37.87
C ALA A 2 29.98 0.63 -38.29
N PRO A 3 29.10 0.00 -39.11
CA PRO A 3 27.85 0.63 -39.51
C PRO A 3 26.86 0.69 -38.34
N THR A 4 26.28 1.86 -38.17
CA THR A 4 25.24 2.22 -37.21
C THR A 4 23.97 1.43 -37.50
N ALA A 5 23.50 0.63 -36.53
CA ALA A 5 22.18 0.01 -36.60
C ALA A 5 21.09 1.07 -36.38
N THR A 6 20.13 1.14 -37.29
CA THR A 6 18.91 1.93 -37.15
C THR A 6 17.92 1.13 -36.29
N PRO A 7 17.32 1.69 -35.22
CA PRO A 7 16.25 0.99 -34.51
C PRO A 7 14.99 0.99 -35.39
N ALA A 8 14.41 -0.19 -35.57
CA ALA A 8 13.12 -0.34 -36.22
C ALA A 8 11.99 -0.02 -35.21
N PRO A 9 10.99 0.79 -35.56
CA PRO A 9 9.79 0.95 -34.75
C PRO A 9 8.70 0.04 -35.32
N THR A 10 8.28 -1.01 -34.61
CA THR A 10 6.96 -1.62 -34.90
C THR A 10 6.47 -2.45 -33.71
N SER A 11 5.74 -1.81 -32.80
CA SER A 11 4.55 -2.43 -32.22
C SER A 11 3.35 -1.86 -32.98
N ALA A 12 2.49 -2.75 -33.47
CA ALA A 12 1.25 -2.39 -34.14
C ALA A 12 0.36 -1.55 -33.20
N PRO A 13 -0.48 -0.63 -33.71
CA PRO A 13 -1.46 0.02 -32.87
C PRO A 13 -2.38 -1.06 -32.29
N ALA A 14 -2.44 -1.12 -30.95
CA ALA A 14 -3.47 -1.86 -30.25
C ALA A 14 -4.84 -1.39 -30.79
N SER A 15 -5.70 -2.37 -31.09
CA SER A 15 -7.02 -2.17 -31.67
C SER A 15 -7.80 -1.12 -30.87
N THR A 16 -8.36 -0.12 -31.56
CA THR A 16 -9.27 0.84 -30.93
C THR A 16 -10.40 0.09 -30.22
N PRO A 17 -10.69 0.38 -28.94
CA PRO A 17 -11.75 -0.33 -28.22
C PRO A 17 -13.11 -0.13 -28.91
N ASP A 18 -13.95 -1.17 -28.93
CA ASP A 18 -15.32 -1.14 -29.51
C ASP A 18 -16.30 -0.22 -28.74
N HIS A 19 -15.83 0.42 -27.66
CA HIS A 19 -16.55 1.38 -26.83
C HIS A 19 -15.71 2.64 -26.59
N PRO A 20 -16.33 3.82 -26.39
CA PRO A 20 -15.59 5.02 -26.03
C PRO A 20 -14.81 4.78 -24.73
N TYR A 21 -13.50 5.07 -24.77
CA TYR A 21 -12.61 4.92 -23.63
C TYR A 21 -13.08 5.78 -22.45
N ASP A 22 -13.13 5.17 -21.26
CA ASP A 22 -13.46 5.83 -20.00
C ASP A 22 -12.43 5.43 -18.93
N PRO A 23 -11.66 6.40 -18.39
CA PRO A 23 -10.70 6.16 -17.32
C PRO A 23 -11.29 5.50 -16.07
N ASN A 24 -12.51 5.88 -15.67
CA ASN A 24 -13.13 5.30 -14.47
C ASN A 24 -13.51 3.84 -14.74
N ASN A 25 -14.15 3.55 -15.87
CA ASN A 25 -14.47 2.18 -16.26
C ASN A 25 -13.21 1.30 -16.36
N THR A 26 -12.13 1.83 -16.94
CA THR A 26 -10.85 1.13 -17.05
C THR A 26 -10.27 0.81 -15.67
N MET A 27 -10.25 1.75 -14.74
CA MET A 27 -9.81 1.53 -13.35
C MET A 27 -10.58 0.39 -12.67
N TRP A 28 -11.91 0.37 -12.79
CA TRP A 28 -12.74 -0.72 -12.26
C TRP A 28 -12.52 -2.05 -12.98
N ARG A 29 -12.03 -2.04 -14.22
CA ARG A 29 -11.62 -3.24 -14.97
C ARG A 29 -10.15 -3.62 -14.77
N ILE A 30 -9.33 -2.80 -14.13
CA ILE A 30 -7.99 -3.24 -13.66
C ILE A 30 -8.14 -4.03 -12.34
N PHE A 31 -9.27 -3.86 -11.64
CA PHE A 31 -9.55 -4.56 -10.39
C PHE A 31 -11.02 -4.92 -10.20
N SER A 32 -11.35 -6.21 -10.21
CA SER A 32 -12.63 -6.71 -9.68
C SER A 32 -12.49 -8.10 -9.05
N THR A 33 -13.28 -8.35 -8.01
CA THR A 33 -12.86 -9.24 -6.92
C THR A 33 -13.55 -10.59 -6.87
N THR A 34 -14.36 -10.93 -7.87
CA THR A 34 -15.09 -12.20 -7.85
C THR A 34 -15.33 -12.84 -9.22
N ASP A 35 -15.31 -12.07 -10.31
CA ASP A 35 -15.66 -12.57 -11.65
C ASP A 35 -14.68 -12.15 -12.77
N GLN A 36 -13.52 -11.60 -12.41
CA GLN A 36 -12.56 -11.15 -13.42
C GLN A 36 -11.63 -12.26 -13.90
N THR A 37 -11.54 -12.40 -15.23
CA THR A 37 -10.54 -13.25 -15.87
C THR A 37 -9.25 -12.46 -16.08
N PHE A 38 -8.13 -13.18 -16.20
CA PHE A 38 -6.85 -12.57 -16.60
C PHE A 38 -6.96 -11.84 -17.95
N GLU A 39 -7.70 -12.42 -18.90
CA GLU A 39 -7.99 -11.79 -20.20
C GLU A 39 -8.70 -10.44 -20.07
N ALA A 40 -9.67 -10.32 -19.15
CA ALA A 40 -10.37 -9.05 -18.93
C ALA A 40 -9.47 -7.98 -18.29
N LEU A 41 -8.52 -8.40 -17.45
CA LEU A 41 -7.48 -7.53 -16.89
C LEU A 41 -6.52 -7.06 -17.98
N GLU A 42 -5.96 -7.99 -18.77
CA GLU A 42 -5.06 -7.66 -19.87
C GLU A 42 -5.70 -6.67 -20.83
N LEU A 43 -6.96 -6.92 -21.23
CA LEU A 43 -7.70 -6.01 -22.09
C LEU A 43 -7.86 -4.60 -21.48
N ALA A 44 -8.06 -4.50 -20.16
CA ALA A 44 -8.16 -3.20 -19.50
C ALA A 44 -6.82 -2.45 -19.46
N LEU A 45 -5.71 -3.17 -19.26
CA LEU A 45 -4.36 -2.61 -19.32
C LEU A 45 -4.01 -2.18 -20.75
N ASP A 46 -4.36 -2.99 -21.75
CA ASP A 46 -4.18 -2.67 -23.17
C ASP A 46 -4.98 -1.44 -23.58
N ASP A 47 -6.24 -1.33 -23.15
CA ASP A 47 -7.10 -0.15 -23.38
C ASP A 47 -6.44 1.11 -22.80
N ALA A 48 -5.89 1.04 -21.59
CA ALA A 48 -5.18 2.14 -20.94
C ALA A 48 -3.92 2.57 -21.70
N VAL A 49 -3.10 1.60 -22.13
CA VAL A 49 -1.88 1.84 -22.92
C VAL A 49 -2.23 2.44 -24.29
N ALA A 50 -3.24 1.91 -24.97
CA ALA A 50 -3.70 2.39 -26.27
C ALA A 50 -4.23 3.83 -26.20
N ALA A 51 -4.90 4.18 -25.10
CA ALA A 51 -5.37 5.54 -24.83
C ALA A 51 -4.28 6.49 -24.31
N ASN A 52 -3.08 5.97 -23.98
CA ASN A 52 -2.02 6.69 -23.27
C ASN A 52 -2.56 7.36 -21.97
N ASP A 53 -3.42 6.65 -21.24
CA ASP A 53 -4.05 7.14 -20.03
C ASP A 53 -3.16 6.94 -18.81
N VAL A 54 -2.35 7.96 -18.53
CA VAL A 54 -1.45 7.99 -17.37
C VAL A 54 -2.20 8.00 -16.02
N SER A 55 -3.51 8.27 -15.99
CA SER A 55 -4.29 8.20 -14.74
C SER A 55 -4.39 6.77 -14.19
N GLN A 56 -4.14 5.75 -15.02
CA GLN A 56 -4.14 4.35 -14.60
C GLN A 56 -2.85 3.93 -13.88
N VAL A 57 -1.78 4.73 -13.93
CA VAL A 57 -0.51 4.44 -13.23
C VAL A 57 -0.71 4.24 -11.72
N PRO A 58 -1.33 5.16 -10.96
CA PRO A 58 -1.61 4.94 -9.53
C PRO A 58 -2.52 3.73 -9.27
N ILE A 59 -3.38 3.34 -10.22
CA ILE A 59 -4.27 2.18 -10.08
C ILE A 59 -3.47 0.88 -10.14
N ILE A 60 -2.59 0.77 -11.14
CA ILE A 60 -1.72 -0.39 -11.34
C ILE A 60 -0.75 -0.52 -10.16
N VAL A 61 -0.15 0.60 -9.73
CA VAL A 61 0.75 0.65 -8.56
C VAL A 61 0.04 0.25 -7.29
N GLU A 62 -1.18 0.72 -7.03
CA GLU A 62 -1.95 0.31 -5.86
C GLU A 62 -2.23 -1.20 -5.89
N ILE A 63 -2.70 -1.71 -7.04
CA ILE A 63 -3.28 -3.05 -7.09
C ILE A 63 -2.26 -4.19 -7.20
N MET A 64 -1.06 -3.92 -7.73
CA MET A 64 0.00 -4.93 -7.78
C MET A 64 0.41 -5.40 -6.37
N ARG A 65 0.14 -4.61 -5.32
CA ARG A 65 0.37 -5.00 -3.92
C ARG A 65 -0.43 -6.24 -3.50
N PHE A 66 -1.56 -6.51 -4.16
CA PHE A 66 -2.49 -7.58 -3.79
C PHE A 66 -2.33 -8.86 -4.63
N SER A 67 -1.48 -8.87 -5.66
CA SER A 67 -1.25 -10.03 -6.51
C SER A 67 0.22 -10.42 -6.55
N GLY A 68 0.49 -11.70 -6.38
CA GLY A 68 1.82 -12.29 -6.60
C GLY A 68 1.88 -13.21 -7.83
N ALA A 69 0.81 -13.27 -8.64
CA ALA A 69 0.75 -14.17 -9.78
C ALA A 69 1.70 -13.67 -10.90
N PRO A 70 2.65 -14.49 -11.39
CA PRO A 70 3.67 -14.03 -12.34
C PRO A 70 3.10 -13.36 -13.60
N ALA A 71 2.10 -13.97 -14.25
CA ALA A 71 1.49 -13.42 -15.46
C ALA A 71 0.82 -12.06 -15.23
N VAL A 72 0.19 -11.87 -14.06
CA VAL A 72 -0.42 -10.59 -13.67
C VAL A 72 0.65 -9.53 -13.43
N MET A 73 1.75 -9.91 -12.77
CA MET A 73 2.87 -9.00 -12.50
C MET A 73 3.62 -8.60 -13.77
N ASP A 74 3.76 -9.50 -14.74
CA ASP A 74 4.35 -9.21 -16.05
C ASP A 74 3.46 -8.23 -16.82
N ALA A 75 2.13 -8.44 -16.84
CA ALA A 75 1.19 -7.51 -17.46
C ALA A 75 1.24 -6.11 -16.82
N TYR A 76 1.30 -6.01 -15.48
CA TYR A 76 1.47 -4.74 -14.78
C TYR A 76 2.79 -4.05 -15.15
N ARG A 77 3.89 -4.80 -15.24
CA ARG A 77 5.19 -4.26 -15.64
C ARG A 77 5.15 -3.70 -17.05
N GLU A 78 4.61 -4.44 -18.01
CA GLU A 78 4.52 -4.01 -19.42
C GLU A 78 3.67 -2.73 -19.57
N ALA A 79 2.53 -2.68 -18.89
CA ALA A 79 1.67 -1.50 -18.87
C ALA A 79 2.38 -0.29 -18.26
N LEU A 80 3.05 -0.46 -17.11
CA LEU A 80 3.79 0.63 -16.46
C LEU A 80 4.97 1.12 -17.30
N VAL A 81 5.76 0.23 -17.90
CA VAL A 81 6.84 0.63 -18.81
C VAL A 81 6.28 1.42 -19.99
N SER A 82 5.15 1.01 -20.54
CA SER A 82 4.51 1.70 -21.67
C SER A 82 3.99 3.08 -21.29
N LEU A 83 3.35 3.22 -20.13
CA LEU A 83 2.74 4.48 -19.66
C LEU A 83 3.75 5.46 -19.06
N THR A 84 4.86 4.96 -18.49
CA THR A 84 5.80 5.80 -17.70
C THR A 84 7.22 5.83 -18.28
N GLY A 85 7.56 4.89 -19.17
CA GLY A 85 8.93 4.66 -19.61
C GLY A 85 9.86 4.09 -18.53
N GLN A 86 9.35 3.73 -17.36
CA GLN A 86 10.14 3.21 -16.23
C GLN A 86 9.91 1.72 -16.02
N ASP A 87 11.01 1.03 -15.70
CA ASP A 87 10.98 -0.38 -15.34
C ASP A 87 11.38 -0.54 -13.86
N PHE A 88 10.39 -0.75 -12.99
CA PHE A 88 10.57 -0.85 -11.54
C PHE A 88 11.05 -2.22 -11.07
N TRP A 89 11.16 -3.22 -11.96
CA TRP A 89 11.49 -4.60 -11.60
C TRP A 89 12.99 -4.89 -11.52
N LEU A 90 13.81 -3.85 -11.53
CA LEU A 90 15.28 -3.96 -11.43
C LEU A 90 15.78 -4.08 -9.97
N ASP A 91 14.93 -3.79 -8.97
CA ASP A 91 15.25 -3.93 -7.54
C ASP A 91 14.00 -4.38 -6.72
N PRO A 92 13.96 -5.60 -6.15
CA PRO A 92 12.82 -6.03 -5.35
C PRO A 92 12.71 -5.28 -4.01
N PRO A 93 11.49 -4.97 -3.53
CA PRO A 93 10.19 -5.25 -4.15
C PRO A 93 9.75 -4.15 -5.15
N ALA A 94 9.28 -4.55 -6.35
CA ALA A 94 8.86 -3.64 -7.42
C ALA A 94 7.81 -2.61 -6.99
N TRP A 95 6.88 -3.00 -6.12
CA TRP A 95 5.86 -2.09 -5.58
C TRP A 95 6.49 -0.93 -4.79
N ASN A 96 7.54 -1.20 -3.98
CA ASN A 96 8.23 -0.14 -3.23
C ASN A 96 8.87 0.87 -4.18
N ALA A 97 9.59 0.37 -5.20
CA ALA A 97 10.24 1.21 -6.20
C ALA A 97 9.22 2.07 -6.97
N ALA A 98 8.07 1.49 -7.35
CA ALA A 98 7.01 2.21 -8.03
C ALA A 98 6.37 3.29 -7.14
N MET A 99 6.10 2.99 -5.86
CA MET A 99 5.57 3.95 -4.89
C MET A 99 6.53 5.12 -4.65
N GLU A 100 7.82 4.83 -4.43
CA GLU A 100 8.86 5.84 -4.22
C GLU A 100 9.04 6.75 -5.45
N TRP A 101 8.91 6.19 -6.65
CA TRP A 101 8.98 6.96 -7.89
C TRP A 101 7.73 7.81 -8.13
N LEU A 102 6.54 7.28 -7.82
CA LEU A 102 5.25 7.94 -8.05
C LEU A 102 5.02 9.09 -7.07
N GLY A 103 5.38 8.92 -5.78
CA GLY A 103 5.16 9.93 -4.73
C GLY A 103 5.56 11.38 -5.10
N PRO A 104 6.81 11.64 -5.55
CA PRO A 104 7.22 12.99 -5.97
C PRO A 104 6.61 13.44 -7.31
N ARG A 105 5.89 12.56 -8.03
CA ARG A 105 5.30 12.79 -9.37
C ARG A 105 3.78 12.72 -9.39
N ARG A 106 3.11 12.66 -8.24
CA ARG A 106 1.65 12.54 -8.13
C ARG A 106 0.86 13.52 -9.02
N ASP A 107 1.37 14.74 -9.21
CA ASP A 107 0.70 15.78 -10.02
C ASP A 107 0.78 15.48 -11.53
N GLU A 108 1.75 14.65 -11.95
CA GLU A 108 1.92 14.17 -13.33
C GLU A 108 1.01 12.96 -13.63
N PHE A 109 0.57 12.24 -12.58
CA PHE A 109 -0.22 11.01 -12.67
C PHE A 109 -1.49 11.08 -11.80
N PRO A 110 -2.39 12.07 -12.03
CA PRO A 110 -3.62 12.18 -11.24
C PRO A 110 -4.52 10.96 -11.50
N PRO A 111 -5.08 10.33 -10.45
CA PRO A 111 -5.95 9.18 -10.63
C PRO A 111 -7.31 9.60 -11.23
N PRO A 112 -8.13 8.63 -11.72
CA PRO A 112 -9.48 8.90 -12.21
C PRO A 112 -10.38 9.53 -11.15
N SER A 113 -11.44 10.21 -11.58
CA SER A 113 -12.32 10.98 -10.69
C SER A 113 -13.02 10.13 -9.62
N GLU A 114 -13.26 8.85 -9.90
CA GLU A 114 -13.89 7.90 -8.96
C GLU A 114 -12.89 7.16 -8.06
N TYR A 115 -11.62 7.59 -8.02
CA TYR A 115 -10.56 6.88 -7.30
C TYR A 115 -10.85 6.65 -5.82
N LEU A 116 -11.51 7.60 -5.15
CA LEU A 116 -11.89 7.45 -3.76
C LEU A 116 -12.89 6.29 -3.57
N ASP A 117 -13.92 6.22 -4.40
CA ASP A 117 -14.93 5.16 -4.32
C ASP A 117 -14.33 3.80 -4.63
N TRP A 118 -13.45 3.76 -5.64
CA TRP A 118 -12.67 2.57 -5.98
C TRP A 118 -11.77 2.12 -4.82
N LYS A 119 -11.02 3.04 -4.20
CA LYS A 119 -10.14 2.75 -3.06
C LYS A 119 -10.93 2.26 -1.83
N VAL A 120 -12.07 2.90 -1.53
CA VAL A 120 -12.94 2.44 -0.45
C VAL A 120 -13.43 1.01 -0.73
N ASN A 121 -13.78 0.70 -1.97
CA ASN A 121 -14.15 -0.65 -2.37
C ASN A 121 -12.99 -1.65 -2.15
N ILE A 122 -11.78 -1.36 -2.65
CA ILE A 122 -10.66 -2.30 -2.54
C ILE A 122 -10.28 -2.58 -1.07
N LEU A 123 -10.26 -1.53 -0.24
CA LEU A 123 -9.91 -1.65 1.18
C LEU A 123 -11.04 -2.28 1.99
N GLY A 124 -12.29 -2.01 1.62
CA GLY A 124 -13.47 -2.63 2.23
C GLY A 124 -13.52 -4.15 2.08
N LEU A 125 -12.90 -4.70 1.04
CA LEU A 125 -12.76 -6.15 0.84
C LEU A 125 -11.76 -6.80 1.82
N ILE A 126 -10.79 -6.02 2.30
CA ILE A 126 -9.85 -6.44 3.34
C ILE A 126 -10.53 -6.38 4.70
N ASP A 127 -11.14 -5.23 5.00
CA ASP A 127 -11.91 -4.99 6.22
C ASP A 127 -12.97 -3.90 5.94
N PRO A 128 -14.28 -4.20 6.08
CA PRO A 128 -15.35 -3.22 5.87
C PRO A 128 -15.22 -1.95 6.71
N ARG A 129 -14.53 -2.01 7.86
CA ARG A 129 -14.29 -0.85 8.73
C ARG A 129 -13.35 0.17 8.10
N MET A 130 -12.52 -0.21 7.12
CA MET A 130 -11.58 0.70 6.47
C MET A 130 -12.28 1.87 5.74
N ALA A 131 -13.51 1.66 5.27
CA ALA A 131 -14.31 2.72 4.67
C ALA A 131 -14.48 3.94 5.59
N ALA A 132 -14.50 3.73 6.91
CA ALA A 132 -14.65 4.81 7.88
C ALA A 132 -13.48 5.81 7.86
N PHE A 133 -12.26 5.36 7.50
CA PHE A 133 -11.07 6.22 7.44
C PHE A 133 -11.11 7.24 6.29
N PHE A 134 -11.99 7.03 5.32
CA PHE A 134 -12.15 7.88 4.14
C PHE A 134 -13.38 8.78 4.22
N THR A 135 -14.06 8.81 5.38
CA THR A 135 -15.15 9.78 5.61
C THR A 135 -14.53 11.18 5.72
N ALA A 136 -15.06 12.14 4.95
CA ALA A 136 -14.54 13.50 4.93
C ALA A 136 -14.47 14.10 6.35
N ALA A 137 -13.27 14.51 6.74
CA ALA A 137 -12.98 15.20 8.00
C ALA A 137 -12.25 16.51 7.69
N PRO A 138 -12.34 17.55 8.52
CA PRO A 138 -11.60 18.79 8.29
C PRO A 138 -10.10 18.52 8.09
N GLY A 139 -9.55 18.84 6.92
CA GLY A 139 -8.16 18.58 6.61
C GLY A 139 -7.90 17.38 5.70
N SER A 140 -8.90 16.54 5.41
CA SER A 140 -8.75 15.42 4.49
C SER A 140 -8.42 15.88 3.07
N GLU A 141 -8.75 17.12 2.70
CA GLU A 141 -8.41 17.73 1.41
C GLU A 141 -6.90 17.90 1.17
N ARG A 142 -6.08 17.76 2.22
CA ARG A 142 -4.62 17.86 2.15
C ARG A 142 -3.91 16.50 2.06
N ILE A 143 -4.67 15.41 2.17
CA ILE A 143 -4.13 14.06 2.11
C ILE A 143 -4.21 13.61 0.66
N ASP A 144 -3.07 13.25 0.07
CA ASP A 144 -3.07 12.54 -1.19
C ASP A 144 -3.53 11.09 -0.96
N LEU A 145 -4.63 10.72 -1.61
CA LEU A 145 -5.18 9.37 -1.50
C LEU A 145 -4.24 8.31 -2.10
N THR A 146 -3.36 8.67 -3.04
CA THR A 146 -2.38 7.72 -3.60
C THR A 146 -1.29 7.35 -2.59
N GLU A 147 -1.04 8.18 -1.57
CA GLU A 147 -0.12 7.87 -0.47
C GLU A 147 -0.81 7.08 0.67
N ALA A 148 -2.15 7.04 0.69
CA ALA A 148 -2.93 6.24 1.63
C ALA A 148 -3.05 4.78 1.15
N VAL A 149 -2.17 3.92 1.66
CA VAL A 149 -2.02 2.51 1.25
C VAL A 149 -2.25 1.52 2.40
N TRP A 150 -2.58 0.27 2.06
CA TRP A 150 -2.80 -0.78 3.06
C TRP A 150 -1.49 -1.29 3.70
N GLY A 151 -1.39 -1.17 5.02
CA GLY A 151 -0.21 -1.55 5.81
C GLY A 151 0.02 -3.06 6.02
N GLY A 152 -0.87 -3.94 5.56
CA GLY A 152 -0.67 -5.40 5.64
C GLY A 152 -1.46 -6.12 6.74
N VAL A 153 -2.22 -5.39 7.57
CA VAL A 153 -3.10 -5.97 8.60
C VAL A 153 -4.51 -5.40 8.52
N ARG A 154 -5.49 -6.13 9.03
CA ARG A 154 -6.86 -5.62 9.21
C ARG A 154 -6.90 -4.55 10.30
N THR A 155 -8.00 -3.81 10.38
CA THR A 155 -8.23 -2.87 11.50
C THR A 155 -8.14 -3.63 12.83
N ASP A 156 -7.37 -3.10 13.77
CA ASP A 156 -7.05 -3.75 15.07
C ASP A 156 -6.38 -5.12 14.94
N GLY A 157 -5.76 -5.44 13.80
CA GLY A 157 -5.04 -6.70 13.59
C GLY A 157 -3.75 -6.83 14.42
N ILE A 158 -3.25 -5.71 14.93
CA ILE A 158 -2.16 -5.62 15.91
C ILE A 158 -2.80 -5.07 17.19
N PRO A 159 -3.25 -5.95 18.10
CA PRO A 159 -3.92 -5.51 19.31
C PRO A 159 -2.92 -4.82 20.21
N ASP A 160 -3.26 -3.65 20.71
CA ASP A 160 -2.42 -2.93 21.66
C ASP A 160 -2.54 -3.51 23.07
N LEU A 161 -1.55 -3.23 23.92
CA LEU A 161 -1.59 -3.58 25.33
C LEU A 161 -2.38 -2.50 26.09
N GLN A 162 -3.43 -2.92 26.78
CA GLN A 162 -4.30 -2.04 27.57
C GLN A 162 -4.19 -2.41 29.05
N PHE A 163 -3.52 -1.57 29.84
CA PHE A 163 -3.29 -1.78 31.28
C PHE A 163 -2.89 -3.22 31.61
N ALA A 164 -1.93 -3.76 30.84
CA ALA A 164 -1.54 -5.15 30.93
C ALA A 164 -1.00 -5.50 32.33
N PRO A 165 -1.27 -6.71 32.84
CA PRO A 165 -0.73 -7.15 34.12
C PRO A 165 0.80 -7.06 34.15
N THR A 166 1.33 -6.62 35.28
CA THR A 166 2.77 -6.46 35.48
C THR A 166 3.32 -7.54 36.39
N LEU A 167 4.56 -7.97 36.11
CA LEU A 167 5.31 -8.87 36.97
C LEU A 167 6.32 -8.08 37.79
N THR A 168 6.61 -8.56 39.00
CA THR A 168 7.80 -8.12 39.74
C THR A 168 9.07 -8.66 39.07
N PRO A 169 10.26 -8.10 39.36
CA PRO A 169 11.51 -8.60 38.79
C PRO A 169 11.76 -10.10 39.05
N ASP A 170 11.40 -10.60 40.23
CA ASP A 170 11.62 -12.01 40.61
C ASP A 170 10.66 -12.97 39.89
N GLU A 171 9.46 -12.50 39.50
CA GLU A 171 8.49 -13.28 38.75
C GLU A 171 8.80 -13.31 37.23
N ALA A 172 9.67 -12.43 36.75
CA ALA A 172 10.00 -12.28 35.34
C ALA A 172 11.07 -13.27 34.85
N ASP A 173 10.88 -14.56 35.14
CA ASP A 173 11.82 -15.67 34.83
C ASP A 173 12.06 -15.93 33.33
N TYR A 174 11.14 -15.48 32.49
CA TYR A 174 11.20 -15.51 31.04
C TYR A 174 12.21 -14.53 30.40
N LEU A 175 12.79 -13.58 31.16
CA LEU A 175 13.78 -12.60 30.64
C LEU A 175 15.22 -13.14 30.74
N GLU A 176 15.96 -13.03 29.64
CA GLU A 176 17.41 -13.26 29.65
C GLU A 176 18.20 -11.97 29.95
N PRO A 177 19.44 -12.05 30.47
CA PRO A 177 20.24 -10.85 30.78
C PRO A 177 20.53 -9.90 29.60
N ARG A 178 20.35 -10.35 28.36
CA ARG A 178 20.55 -9.55 27.14
C ARG A 178 19.24 -9.14 26.46
N ASP A 179 18.09 -9.50 27.04
CA ASP A 179 16.81 -9.07 26.51
C ASP A 179 16.69 -7.55 26.58
N ARG A 180 16.23 -6.96 25.48
CA ARG A 180 15.99 -5.53 25.39
C ARG A 180 14.65 -5.20 26.02
N VAL A 181 14.62 -4.09 26.76
CA VAL A 181 13.41 -3.55 27.36
C VAL A 181 13.36 -2.04 27.14
N PHE A 182 12.16 -1.48 27.10
CA PHE A 182 11.95 -0.05 27.27
C PHE A 182 11.74 0.23 28.76
N GLY A 183 12.69 0.92 29.38
CA GLY A 183 12.54 1.37 30.77
C GLY A 183 11.84 2.71 30.81
N VAL A 184 10.74 2.81 31.55
CA VAL A 184 10.00 4.07 31.79
C VAL A 184 10.05 4.39 33.27
N SER A 185 10.35 5.65 33.60
CA SER A 185 10.45 6.13 34.97
C SER A 185 9.72 7.46 35.11
N ILE A 186 8.64 7.50 35.91
CA ILE A 186 7.79 8.68 36.09
C ILE A 186 7.44 8.79 37.57
N ASN A 187 7.64 9.97 38.16
CA ASN A 187 7.30 10.28 39.57
C ASN A 187 7.79 9.24 40.60
N GLY A 188 8.95 8.63 40.36
CA GLY A 188 9.56 7.63 41.24
C GLY A 188 9.04 6.20 41.06
N GLU A 189 8.08 5.97 40.16
CA GLU A 189 7.69 4.63 39.72
C GLU A 189 8.47 4.23 38.47
N HIS A 190 8.81 2.95 38.38
CA HIS A 190 9.64 2.39 37.31
C HIS A 190 8.95 1.15 36.73
N ARG A 191 8.96 1.03 35.40
CA ARG A 191 8.44 -0.14 34.69
C ARG A 191 9.31 -0.46 33.49
N ALA A 192 9.47 -1.75 33.22
CA ALA A 192 10.14 -2.24 32.03
C ALA A 192 9.11 -2.90 31.10
N TYR A 193 9.14 -2.54 29.82
CA TYR A 193 8.34 -3.13 28.76
C TYR A 193 9.25 -3.96 27.86
N PRO A 194 9.27 -5.29 27.96
CA PRO A 194 10.16 -6.11 27.16
C PRO A 194 9.88 -5.95 25.67
N LEU A 195 10.94 -5.74 24.88
CA LEU A 195 10.81 -5.58 23.44
C LEU A 195 10.11 -6.79 22.81
N ARG A 196 10.42 -8.00 23.25
CA ARG A 196 9.77 -9.22 22.73
C ARG A 196 8.27 -9.32 23.03
N ILE A 197 7.76 -8.55 24.00
CA ILE A 197 6.32 -8.40 24.24
C ILE A 197 5.78 -7.21 23.43
N MET A 198 6.49 -6.08 23.41
CA MET A 198 6.06 -4.91 22.63
C MET A 198 6.05 -5.17 21.12
N ASN A 199 6.97 -5.97 20.57
CA ASN A 199 7.13 -6.16 19.13
C ASN A 199 5.88 -6.66 18.40
N PRO A 200 5.11 -7.64 18.91
CA PRO A 200 3.84 -8.03 18.29
C PRO A 200 2.65 -7.10 18.61
N HIS A 201 2.80 -6.15 19.55
CA HIS A 201 1.71 -5.28 20.01
C HIS A 201 1.87 -3.82 19.58
N GLU A 202 3.10 -3.38 19.31
CA GLU A 202 3.56 -2.06 18.83
C GLU A 202 3.16 -0.85 19.71
N MET A 203 2.20 -1.01 20.61
CA MET A 203 1.64 0.02 21.48
C MET A 203 1.29 -0.55 22.86
N ALA A 204 1.59 0.21 23.91
CA ALA A 204 1.10 -0.05 25.26
C ALA A 204 0.54 1.22 25.89
N ASN A 205 -0.74 1.16 26.27
CA ASN A 205 -1.47 2.18 27.01
C ASN A 205 -1.51 1.80 28.50
N ASP A 206 -1.05 2.71 29.37
CA ASP A 206 -0.81 2.40 30.78
C ASP A 206 -0.93 3.64 31.67
N ARG A 207 -0.80 3.45 33.00
CA ARG A 207 -0.62 4.50 33.98
C ARG A 207 0.59 4.20 34.86
N LEU A 208 1.51 5.15 34.97
CA LEU A 208 2.73 5.03 35.75
C LEU A 208 3.01 6.33 36.51
N GLY A 209 3.29 6.24 37.81
CA GLY A 209 3.56 7.41 38.64
C GLY A 209 2.39 8.40 38.69
N GLY A 210 1.16 7.91 38.55
CA GLY A 210 -0.06 8.71 38.45
C GLY A 210 -0.40 9.24 37.05
N GLU A 211 0.54 9.20 36.10
CA GLU A 211 0.37 9.76 34.75
C GLU A 211 -0.10 8.72 33.74
N PRO A 212 -1.07 9.03 32.85
CA PRO A 212 -1.37 8.18 31.71
C PRO A 212 -0.22 8.24 30.69
N ILE A 213 0.16 7.09 30.16
CA ILE A 213 1.21 6.97 29.15
C ILE A 213 0.75 6.11 27.97
N ALA A 214 1.29 6.43 26.80
CA ALA A 214 1.24 5.61 25.61
C ALA A 214 2.69 5.39 25.12
N LEU A 215 3.11 4.13 25.04
CA LEU A 215 4.42 3.74 24.54
C LEU A 215 4.23 3.09 23.16
N ALA A 216 4.72 3.76 22.12
CA ALA A 216 4.83 3.23 20.76
C ALA A 216 6.30 2.87 20.44
N TYR A 217 6.54 1.82 19.65
CA TYR A 217 7.87 1.37 19.25
C TYR A 217 7.96 1.03 17.76
#